data_AF-A0A1H6F8R8-F1
#
_entry.id   AF-A0A1H6F8R8-F1
#
_cell.length_a   1.000
_cell.length_b   1.000
_cell.length_c   1.000
_cell.angle_alpha   90.00
_cell.angle_beta   90.00
_cell.angle_gamma   90.00
#
_symmetry.space_group_name_H-M   'P 1'
#
loop_
_entity.id
_entity.type
_entity.pdbx_description
1 polymer ?
#
loop_
_entity_poly.entity_id
_entity_poly.type
_entity_poly.pdbx_seq_one_letter_code
_entity_poly.pdbx_strand_id
1 'polypeptide(L)'
;MSDIVNVQYKQTGQSKSINPYGMREMQERAFEYRDAQYLLIKSPPASGKSRVLMFIGLDKLANQGIKKLIVAVPERAIGSSFAKTNLKDFGFFANWEPNNKYNLCTPGSDGSKGKVQTFHNFMDNNEEQILICTHATLRSACEELDEKKFDNALLAIDEFHHVSEDAENRLGDLLRDIMQKSTAHIVAMTGSFFRGSNSRSA
;
A
#
# COMPACT_ATOMS: atom_id res chain seq x y z
N MET A 1 3.89 -13.90 16.96
CA MET A 1 2.44 -13.84 16.67
C MET A 1 2.25 -12.75 15.66
N SER A 2 1.70 -13.07 14.50
CA SER A 2 1.54 -12.12 13.39
C SER A 2 0.16 -11.48 13.52
N ASP A 3 0.09 -10.27 14.07
CA ASP A 3 -1.18 -9.59 14.33
C ASP A 3 -1.69 -8.93 13.06
N ILE A 4 -2.54 -9.64 12.31
CA ILE A 4 -3.34 -9.04 11.24
C ILE A 4 -4.44 -8.21 11.90
N VAL A 5 -4.28 -6.88 11.87
CA VAL A 5 -5.27 -5.96 12.41
C VAL A 5 -6.30 -5.60 11.34
N ASN A 6 -7.59 -5.70 11.68
CA ASN A 6 -8.70 -5.35 10.80
C ASN A 6 -9.45 -4.12 11.32
N VAL A 7 -9.39 -3.00 10.59
CA VAL A 7 -10.05 -1.75 10.98
C VAL A 7 -11.41 -1.63 10.29
N GLN A 8 -12.49 -1.61 11.06
CA GLN A 8 -13.88 -1.41 10.59
C GLN A 8 -14.49 -0.10 11.12
N TYR A 9 -15.25 0.59 10.27
CA TYR A 9 -15.82 1.91 10.57
C TYR A 9 -17.32 1.87 10.84
N LYS A 10 -17.78 2.68 11.80
CA LYS A 10 -19.21 2.95 12.05
C LYS A 10 -19.61 4.20 11.27
N GLN A 11 -20.80 4.22 10.67
CA GLN A 11 -21.33 5.41 9.98
C GLN A 11 -21.90 6.39 11.01
N THR A 12 -21.07 7.25 11.60
CA THR A 12 -21.47 8.15 12.71
C THR A 12 -21.63 9.63 12.29
N GLY A 13 -21.44 9.97 11.02
CA GLY A 13 -21.70 11.32 10.51
C GLY A 13 -20.73 12.43 10.96
N GLN A 14 -19.72 12.11 11.79
CA GLN A 14 -18.66 13.06 12.22
C GLN A 14 -17.56 13.30 11.16
N SER A 15 -17.81 12.94 9.90
CA SER A 15 -16.83 12.78 8.81
C SER A 15 -16.07 14.03 8.35
N LYS A 16 -16.26 15.20 8.99
CA LYS A 16 -15.63 16.48 8.61
C LYS A 16 -14.61 17.02 9.61
N SER A 17 -14.45 16.44 10.80
CA SER A 17 -13.39 16.86 11.72
C SER A 17 -12.01 16.42 11.18
N ILE A 18 -11.02 17.30 11.33
CA ILE A 18 -9.62 17.01 11.05
C ILE A 18 -8.81 17.11 12.34
N ASN A 19 -7.88 16.19 12.55
CA ASN A 19 -6.97 16.26 13.68
C ASN A 19 -5.80 17.25 13.42
N PRO A 20 -4.89 17.47 14.38
CA PRO A 20 -3.76 18.39 14.22
C PRO A 20 -2.76 18.04 13.12
N TYR A 21 -2.88 16.87 12.48
CA TYR A 21 -2.10 16.43 11.31
C TYR A 21 -2.89 16.54 9.99
N GLY A 22 -4.08 17.13 10.02
CA GLY A 22 -4.98 17.22 8.88
C GLY A 22 -5.61 15.89 8.47
N MET A 23 -5.60 14.89 9.36
CA MET A 23 -6.23 13.59 9.13
C MET A 23 -7.72 13.68 9.41
N ARG A 24 -8.55 13.13 8.53
CA ARG A 24 -9.97 12.85 8.84
C ARG A 24 -10.07 11.65 9.79
N GLU A 25 -11.19 11.50 10.48
CA GLU A 25 -11.45 10.40 11.45
C GLU A 25 -11.00 9.01 10.95
N MET A 26 -11.31 8.67 9.69
CA MET A 26 -10.90 7.40 9.08
C MET A 26 -9.37 7.25 9.00
N GLN A 27 -8.69 8.32 8.60
CA GLN A 27 -7.23 8.35 8.45
C GLN A 27 -6.54 8.28 9.81
N GLU A 28 -7.05 9.03 10.78
CA GLU A 28 -6.56 9.02 12.16
C GLU A 28 -6.66 7.62 12.77
N ARG A 29 -7.83 6.99 12.67
CA ARG A 29 -8.03 5.64 13.21
C ARG A 29 -7.16 4.58 12.52
N ALA A 30 -6.96 4.68 11.21
CA ALA A 30 -6.02 3.78 10.53
C ALA A 30 -4.58 4.01 11.01
N PHE A 31 -4.21 5.27 11.27
CA PHE A 31 -2.89 5.66 11.76
C PHE A 31 -2.62 5.24 13.21
N GLU A 32 -3.64 5.05 14.05
CA GLU A 32 -3.49 4.45 15.39
C GLU A 32 -2.88 3.05 15.32
N TYR A 33 -3.13 2.30 14.24
CA TYR A 33 -2.58 0.96 14.02
C TYR A 33 -1.32 0.94 13.15
N ARG A 34 -0.66 2.10 12.96
CA ARG A 34 0.54 2.23 12.12
C ARG A 34 1.71 1.33 12.55
N ASP A 35 1.74 0.85 13.79
CA ASP A 35 2.81 -0.02 14.29
C ASP A 35 2.63 -1.49 13.89
N ALA A 36 1.45 -1.87 13.39
CA ALA A 36 1.19 -3.23 12.93
C ALA A 36 2.12 -3.63 11.77
N GLN A 37 2.65 -4.85 11.82
CA GLN A 37 3.42 -5.42 10.71
C GLN A 37 2.50 -5.69 9.51
N TYR A 38 1.32 -6.25 9.78
CA TYR A 38 0.31 -6.58 8.78
C TYR A 38 -1.01 -5.88 9.12
N LEU A 39 -1.44 -4.96 8.27
CA LEU A 39 -2.62 -4.14 8.50
C LEU A 39 -3.58 -4.24 7.32
N LEU A 40 -4.83 -4.61 7.59
CA LEU A 40 -5.91 -4.60 6.61
C LEU A 40 -6.93 -3.52 6.97
N ILE A 41 -7.06 -2.51 6.10
CA ILE A 41 -7.95 -1.37 6.29
C ILE A 41 -9.15 -1.50 5.35
N LYS A 42 -10.35 -1.57 5.92
CA LYS A 42 -11.59 -1.57 5.14
C LYS A 42 -12.14 -0.16 5.06
N SER A 43 -11.88 0.52 3.96
CA SER A 43 -12.25 1.93 3.79
C SER A 43 -13.51 2.08 2.93
N PRO A 44 -14.42 3.01 3.24
CA PRO A 44 -15.49 3.37 2.31
C PRO A 44 -14.92 3.95 0.98
N PRO A 45 -15.64 3.88 -0.15
CA PRO A 45 -15.26 4.59 -1.37
C PRO A 45 -15.04 6.09 -1.14
N ALA A 46 -14.10 6.70 -1.89
CA ALA A 46 -13.77 8.13 -1.85
C ALA A 46 -13.36 8.70 -0.46
N SER A 47 -12.90 7.85 0.46
CA SER A 47 -12.57 8.23 1.84
C SER A 47 -11.15 8.80 2.04
N GLY A 48 -10.36 8.96 0.97
CA GLY A 48 -8.99 9.46 1.04
C GLY A 48 -7.96 8.38 1.39
N LYS A 49 -8.08 7.20 0.75
CA LYS A 49 -7.23 6.02 0.94
C LYS A 49 -5.75 6.30 0.71
N SER A 50 -5.43 7.01 -0.38
CA SER A 50 -4.05 7.35 -0.70
C SER A 50 -3.36 8.10 0.44
N ARG A 51 -4.04 9.07 1.07
CA ARG A 51 -3.49 9.79 2.24
C ARG A 51 -3.27 8.87 3.45
N VAL A 52 -4.10 7.86 3.69
CA VAL A 52 -3.85 6.87 4.76
C VAL A 52 -2.52 6.16 4.53
N LEU A 53 -2.32 5.65 3.31
CA LEU A 53 -1.08 4.96 2.93
C LEU A 53 0.13 5.90 2.99
N MET A 54 -0.03 7.17 2.63
CA MET A 54 1.03 8.18 2.78
C MET A 54 1.44 8.35 4.24
N PHE A 55 0.47 8.56 5.15
CA PHE A 55 0.76 8.76 6.56
C PHE A 55 1.43 7.53 7.20
N ILE A 56 0.85 6.35 7.00
CA ILE A 56 1.42 5.11 7.53
C ILE A 56 2.78 4.83 6.91
N GLY A 57 2.91 5.01 5.59
CA GLY A 57 4.15 4.77 4.87
C GLY A 57 5.30 5.66 5.34
N LEU A 58 5.05 6.96 5.49
CA LEU A 58 6.04 7.91 6.01
C LEU A 58 6.43 7.60 7.46
N ASP A 59 5.48 7.24 8.31
CA ASP A 59 5.78 6.85 9.70
C ASP A 59 6.64 5.59 9.75
N LYS A 60 6.32 4.58 8.94
CA LYS A 60 7.14 3.37 8.85
C LYS A 60 8.56 3.67 8.39
N LEU A 61 8.72 4.50 7.36
CA LEU A 61 10.02 4.90 6.83
C LEU A 61 10.86 5.69 7.85
N ALA A 62 10.23 6.60 8.59
CA ALA A 62 10.94 7.50 9.51
C ALA A 62 11.21 6.86 10.88
N ASN A 63 10.30 6.04 11.39
CA ASN A 63 10.25 5.67 12.80
C ASN A 63 10.34 4.16 13.07
N GLN A 64 10.17 3.30 12.07
CA GLN A 64 10.02 1.85 12.26
C GLN A 64 11.10 1.01 11.56
N GLY A 65 12.17 1.65 11.06
CA GLY A 65 13.28 0.94 10.40
C GLY A 65 12.96 0.42 9.00
N ILE A 66 11.81 0.77 8.43
CA ILE A 66 11.47 0.45 7.04
C ILE A 66 12.33 1.30 6.10
N LYS A 67 12.94 0.65 5.12
CA LYS A 67 13.86 1.27 4.15
C LYS A 67 13.22 1.55 2.81
N LYS A 68 12.20 0.76 2.46
CA LYS A 68 11.55 0.76 1.15
C LYS A 68 10.04 0.74 1.32
N LEU A 69 9.35 1.58 0.56
CA LEU A 69 7.90 1.63 0.46
C LEU A 69 7.50 1.40 -0.99
N ILE A 70 6.82 0.30 -1.25
CA ILE A 70 6.26 -0.05 -2.54
C ILE A 70 4.75 0.10 -2.47
N VAL A 71 4.21 1.11 -3.17
CA VAL A 71 2.77 1.29 -3.35
C VAL A 71 2.35 0.56 -4.63
N ALA A 72 1.40 -0.35 -4.50
CA ALA A 72 0.82 -1.09 -5.61
C ALA A 72 -0.67 -0.72 -5.75
N VAL A 73 -1.05 -0.26 -6.94
CA VAL A 73 -2.42 0.15 -7.29
C VAL A 73 -3.00 -0.76 -8.37
N PRO A 74 -4.33 -0.90 -8.51
CA PRO A 74 -4.89 -1.81 -9.50
C PRO A 74 -4.64 -1.34 -10.94
N GLU A 75 -4.58 -0.03 -11.17
CA GLU A 75 -4.38 0.55 -12.50
C GLU A 75 -3.60 1.86 -12.48
N ARG A 76 -3.05 2.25 -13.64
CA ARG A 76 -2.17 3.41 -13.78
C ARG A 76 -2.84 4.73 -13.40
N ALA A 77 -4.12 4.89 -13.74
CA ALA A 77 -4.85 6.12 -13.47
C ALA A 77 -4.85 6.46 -11.97
N ILE A 78 -4.90 5.44 -11.11
CA ILE A 78 -4.90 5.60 -9.64
C ILE A 78 -3.52 6.00 -9.11
N GLY A 79 -2.42 5.69 -9.82
CA GLY A 79 -1.08 6.11 -9.43
C GLY A 79 -0.93 7.63 -9.28
N SER A 80 -1.76 8.41 -10.00
CA SER A 80 -1.83 9.87 -9.86
C SER A 80 -2.26 10.35 -8.47
N SER A 81 -3.00 9.52 -7.72
CA SER A 81 -3.42 9.82 -6.34
C SER A 81 -2.27 9.82 -5.33
N PHE A 82 -1.09 9.35 -5.75
CA PHE A 82 0.16 9.34 -4.99
C PHE A 82 1.17 10.38 -5.50
N ALA A 83 0.70 11.43 -6.19
CA ALA A 83 1.53 12.58 -6.54
C ALA A 83 2.05 13.31 -5.27
N LYS A 84 3.07 14.16 -5.47
CA LYS A 84 3.66 14.95 -4.38
C LYS A 84 2.58 15.67 -3.58
N THR A 85 2.62 15.52 -2.26
CA THR A 85 1.59 16.07 -1.35
C THR A 85 2.25 16.73 -0.15
N ASN A 86 1.90 18.00 0.09
CA ASN A 86 2.35 18.74 1.27
C ASN A 86 1.52 18.32 2.49
N LEU A 87 2.13 17.57 3.40
CA LEU A 87 1.51 17.13 4.66
C LEU A 87 2.04 17.94 5.85
N LYS A 88 3.21 18.56 5.71
CA LYS A 88 3.82 19.38 6.76
C LYS A 88 3.04 20.65 7.06
N ASP A 89 2.43 21.27 6.05
CA ASP A 89 1.54 22.43 6.24
C ASP A 89 0.35 22.11 7.13
N PHE A 90 -0.02 20.83 7.25
CA PHE A 90 -1.10 20.36 8.11
C PHE A 90 -0.59 19.78 9.43
N GLY A 91 0.68 19.98 9.79
CA GLY A 91 1.26 19.56 11.08
C GLY A 91 1.93 18.18 11.10
N PHE A 92 1.93 17.44 9.98
CA PHE A 92 2.65 16.16 9.91
C PHE A 92 4.16 16.38 9.78
N PHE A 93 4.98 15.38 10.11
CA PHE A 93 6.44 15.57 10.21
C PHE A 93 7.18 15.57 8.86
N ALA A 94 6.59 14.97 7.82
CA ALA A 94 7.21 14.83 6.49
C ALA A 94 6.19 15.03 5.37
N ASN A 95 6.68 15.48 4.21
CA ASN A 95 5.88 15.52 2.98
C ASN A 95 5.93 14.17 2.27
N TRP A 96 4.93 13.91 1.43
CA TRP A 96 4.97 12.80 0.48
C TRP A 96 5.65 13.27 -0.81
N GLU A 97 6.88 12.85 -1.05
CA GLU A 97 7.72 13.33 -2.16
C GLU A 97 8.36 12.18 -2.96
N PRO A 98 7.58 11.34 -3.66
CA PRO A 98 8.14 10.27 -4.47
C PRO A 98 8.96 10.84 -5.63
N ASN A 99 10.03 10.13 -5.98
CA ASN A 99 10.80 10.43 -7.18
C ASN A 99 10.02 9.95 -8.42
N ASN A 100 9.80 10.84 -9.38
CA ASN A 100 9.09 10.54 -10.62
C ASN A 100 9.69 9.35 -11.39
N LYS A 101 11.01 9.10 -11.26
CA LYS A 101 11.69 7.95 -11.86
C LYS A 101 11.11 6.61 -11.39
N TYR A 102 10.66 6.55 -10.14
CA TYR A 102 10.11 5.34 -9.51
C TYR A 102 8.58 5.37 -9.42
N ASN A 103 7.94 6.27 -10.16
CA ASN A 103 6.53 6.15 -10.49
C ASN A 103 6.38 5.37 -11.80
N LEU A 104 6.12 4.07 -11.68
CA LEU A 104 5.97 3.14 -12.79
C LEU A 104 4.54 3.09 -13.36
N CYS A 105 3.64 3.95 -12.90
CA CYS A 105 2.29 4.13 -13.43
C CYS A 105 2.26 5.00 -14.72
N THR A 106 3.37 5.08 -15.44
CA THR A 106 3.50 5.78 -16.72
C THR A 106 2.97 4.95 -17.91
N PRO A 107 2.66 5.57 -19.06
CA PRO A 107 2.30 4.88 -20.29
C PRO A 107 3.32 3.79 -20.69
N GLY A 108 2.87 2.73 -21.37
CA GLY A 108 3.69 1.56 -21.74
C GLY A 108 2.94 0.25 -21.56
N SER A 109 3.62 -0.89 -21.49
CA SER A 109 3.04 -2.16 -21.01
C SER A 109 3.41 -2.37 -19.54
N ASP A 110 2.45 -2.81 -18.73
CA ASP A 110 2.76 -3.30 -17.38
C ASP A 110 3.53 -4.61 -17.53
N GLY A 111 4.51 -4.84 -16.65
CA GLY A 111 5.43 -5.97 -16.78
C GLY A 111 6.41 -5.87 -17.96
N SER A 112 6.50 -4.72 -18.65
CA SER A 112 7.57 -4.52 -19.63
C SER A 112 8.94 -4.64 -18.95
N LYS A 113 9.93 -5.20 -19.67
CA LYS A 113 11.30 -5.38 -19.18
C LYS A 113 11.88 -4.10 -18.57
N GLY A 114 11.58 -2.94 -19.14
CA GLY A 114 12.03 -1.65 -18.62
C GLY A 114 11.43 -1.30 -17.25
N LYS A 115 10.13 -1.55 -17.03
CA LYS A 115 9.49 -1.32 -15.72
C LYS A 115 9.99 -2.30 -14.66
N VAL A 116 10.13 -3.58 -15.02
CA VAL A 116 10.70 -4.61 -14.15
C VAL A 116 12.13 -4.26 -13.75
N GLN A 117 12.99 -3.91 -14.71
CA GLN A 117 14.35 -3.48 -14.42
C GLN A 117 14.41 -2.23 -13.53
N THR A 118 13.51 -1.26 -13.76
CA THR A 118 13.45 -0.05 -12.92
C THR A 118 13.03 -0.39 -11.48
N PHE A 119 12.14 -1.36 -11.30
CA PHE A 119 11.77 -1.89 -9.99
C PHE A 119 12.96 -2.57 -9.32
N HIS A 120 13.70 -3.44 -10.00
CA HIS A 120 14.89 -4.08 -9.44
C HIS A 120 15.96 -3.05 -9.05
N ASN A 121 16.21 -2.08 -9.93
CA ASN A 121 17.12 -0.97 -9.66
C ASN A 121 16.67 -0.14 -8.44
N PHE A 122 15.36 -0.04 -8.18
CA PHE A 122 14.84 0.58 -6.96
C PHE A 122 15.17 -0.26 -5.73
N MET A 123 14.96 -1.59 -5.79
CA MET A 123 15.23 -2.50 -4.67
C MET A 123 16.71 -2.48 -4.26
N ASP A 124 17.62 -2.32 -5.24
CA ASP A 124 19.07 -2.28 -4.99
C ASP A 124 19.63 -0.88 -4.67
N ASN A 125 18.83 0.18 -4.83
CA ASN A 125 19.25 1.54 -4.50
C ASN A 125 19.17 1.77 -2.98
N ASN A 126 20.10 2.48 -2.34
CA ASN A 126 20.06 2.72 -0.88
C ASN A 126 19.47 4.09 -0.47
N GLU A 127 19.25 4.98 -1.42
CA GLU A 127 18.80 6.36 -1.20
C GLU A 127 17.30 6.53 -1.46
N GLU A 128 16.76 5.81 -2.44
CA GLU A 128 15.39 5.94 -2.91
C GLU A 128 14.43 5.13 -2.06
N GLN A 129 13.42 5.76 -1.47
CA GLN A 129 12.57 5.09 -0.48
C GLN A 129 11.18 4.74 -0.99
N ILE A 130 10.65 5.42 -2.01
CA ILE A 130 9.25 5.27 -2.44
C ILE A 130 9.17 4.87 -3.92
N LEU A 131 8.47 3.78 -4.19
CA LEU A 131 8.11 3.34 -5.54
C LEU A 131 6.60 3.16 -5.65
N ILE A 132 6.03 3.59 -6.78
CA ILE A 132 4.59 3.45 -7.07
C ILE A 132 4.46 2.65 -8.37
N CYS A 133 3.66 1.58 -8.36
CA CYS A 133 3.47 0.71 -9.52
C CYS A 133 2.07 0.10 -9.56
N THR A 134 1.73 -0.57 -10.66
CA THR A 134 0.50 -1.36 -10.74
C THR A 134 0.68 -2.75 -10.12
N HIS A 135 -0.41 -3.39 -9.70
CA HIS A 135 -0.41 -4.79 -9.24
C HIS A 135 0.27 -5.72 -10.23
N ALA A 136 -0.01 -5.53 -11.53
CA ALA A 136 0.62 -6.29 -12.60
C ALA A 136 2.15 -6.10 -12.64
N THR A 137 2.62 -4.85 -12.46
CA THR A 137 4.06 -4.56 -12.43
C THR A 137 4.74 -5.16 -11.20
N LEU A 138 4.11 -5.08 -10.02
CA LEU A 138 4.60 -5.73 -8.81
C LEU A 138 4.76 -7.23 -9.02
N ARG A 139 3.71 -7.91 -9.52
CA ARG A 139 3.74 -9.34 -9.81
C ARG A 139 4.89 -9.70 -10.75
N SER A 140 5.00 -9.03 -11.89
CA SER A 140 6.07 -9.30 -12.85
C SER A 140 7.46 -9.01 -12.30
N ALA A 141 7.63 -7.98 -11.48
CA ALA A 141 8.93 -7.66 -10.90
C ALA A 141 9.38 -8.69 -9.85
N CYS A 142 8.44 -9.28 -9.11
CA CYS A 142 8.75 -10.26 -8.08
C CYS A 142 9.07 -11.66 -8.62
N GLU A 143 8.69 -12.00 -9.86
CA GLU A 143 8.99 -13.33 -10.46
C GLU A 143 10.50 -13.64 -10.46
N GLU A 144 11.34 -12.61 -10.48
CA GLU A 144 12.81 -12.71 -10.52
C GLU A 144 13.50 -12.21 -9.23
N LEU A 145 12.74 -11.93 -8.16
CA LEU A 145 13.30 -11.46 -6.88
C LEU A 145 13.13 -12.51 -5.79
N ASP A 146 14.20 -12.73 -5.03
CA ASP A 146 14.16 -13.48 -3.77
C ASP A 146 13.35 -12.69 -2.73
N GLU A 147 12.49 -13.37 -1.96
CA GLU A 147 11.61 -12.74 -0.99
C GLU A 147 12.36 -11.95 0.08
N LYS A 148 13.61 -12.32 0.40
CA LYS A 148 14.46 -11.58 1.35
C LYS A 148 14.81 -10.18 0.87
N LYS A 149 14.69 -9.88 -0.43
CA LYS A 149 14.82 -8.49 -0.93
C LYS A 149 13.78 -7.56 -0.32
N PHE A 150 12.68 -8.09 0.22
CA PHE A 150 11.65 -7.33 0.92
C PHE A 150 11.90 -7.19 2.42
N ASP A 151 13.06 -7.60 2.93
CA ASP A 151 13.43 -7.35 4.32
C ASP A 151 13.45 -5.85 4.63
N ASN A 152 12.75 -5.46 5.69
CA ASN A 152 12.52 -4.06 6.06
C ASN A 152 11.85 -3.22 4.95
N ALA A 153 11.04 -3.83 4.09
CA ALA A 153 10.20 -3.13 3.13
C ALA A 153 8.74 -3.08 3.60
N LEU A 154 8.00 -2.04 3.20
CA LEU A 154 6.55 -1.95 3.30
C LEU A 154 5.95 -2.15 1.91
N LEU A 155 5.07 -3.14 1.77
CA LEU A 155 4.17 -3.28 0.62
C LEU A 155 2.80 -2.68 0.98
N ALA A 156 2.45 -1.57 0.33
CA ALA A 156 1.16 -0.91 0.45
C ALA A 156 0.27 -1.27 -0.75
N ILE A 157 -0.73 -2.12 -0.54
CA ILE A 157 -1.59 -2.66 -1.60
C ILE A 157 -2.95 -1.96 -1.55
N ASP A 158 -3.27 -1.16 -2.57
CA ASP A 158 -4.59 -0.54 -2.72
C ASP A 158 -5.58 -1.48 -3.41
N GLU A 159 -6.87 -1.31 -3.15
CA GLU A 159 -7.95 -2.17 -3.67
C GLU A 159 -7.65 -3.67 -3.63
N PHE A 160 -7.24 -4.15 -2.46
CA PHE A 160 -6.82 -5.53 -2.22
C PHE A 160 -7.90 -6.58 -2.56
N HIS A 161 -9.18 -6.20 -2.65
CA HIS A 161 -10.22 -7.13 -3.08
C HIS A 161 -10.04 -7.63 -4.53
N HIS A 162 -9.40 -6.84 -5.41
CA HIS A 162 -9.00 -7.31 -6.74
C HIS A 162 -7.99 -8.46 -6.67
N VAL A 163 -7.21 -8.53 -5.60
CA VAL A 163 -6.25 -9.62 -5.38
C VAL A 163 -6.99 -10.88 -4.96
N SER A 164 -7.97 -10.77 -4.06
CA SER A 164 -8.69 -11.93 -3.54
C SER A 164 -9.71 -12.55 -4.50
N GLU A 165 -10.20 -11.78 -5.48
CA GLU A 165 -11.24 -12.22 -6.43
C GLU A 165 -10.66 -12.73 -7.77
N ASP A 166 -9.36 -12.52 -8.02
CA ASP A 166 -8.71 -13.01 -9.24
C ASP A 166 -8.62 -14.55 -9.21
N ALA A 167 -9.12 -15.20 -10.28
CA ALA A 167 -9.13 -16.65 -10.41
C ALA A 167 -7.72 -17.25 -10.44
N GLU A 168 -6.73 -16.45 -10.85
CA GLU A 168 -5.31 -16.72 -10.68
C GLU A 168 -4.73 -15.81 -9.59
N ASN A 169 -5.02 -16.07 -8.31
CA ASN A 169 -4.61 -15.30 -7.12
C ASN A 169 -3.07 -15.21 -6.88
N ARG A 170 -2.29 -14.98 -7.94
CA ARG A 170 -0.83 -14.92 -7.98
C ARG A 170 -0.28 -13.81 -7.10
N LEU A 171 -0.99 -12.70 -6.97
CA LEU A 171 -0.55 -11.62 -6.07
C LEU A 171 -0.80 -11.98 -4.60
N GLY A 172 -1.87 -12.71 -4.26
CA GLY A 172 -2.07 -13.21 -2.90
C GLY A 172 -1.02 -14.24 -2.49
N ASP A 173 -0.66 -15.14 -3.40
CA ASP A 173 0.42 -16.13 -3.16
C ASP A 173 1.78 -15.46 -3.01
N LEU A 174 2.11 -14.48 -3.86
CA LEU A 174 3.31 -13.65 -3.74
C LEU A 174 3.39 -12.98 -2.37
N LEU A 175 2.31 -12.36 -1.91
CA LEU A 175 2.30 -11.69 -0.61
C LEU A 175 2.45 -12.70 0.53
N ARG A 176 1.84 -13.88 0.42
CA ARG A 176 2.01 -14.97 1.39
C ARG A 176 3.47 -15.41 1.50
N ASP A 177 4.15 -15.60 0.37
CA ASP A 177 5.56 -15.99 0.36
C ASP A 177 6.45 -14.92 0.98
N ILE A 178 6.23 -13.65 0.64
CA ILE A 178 6.93 -12.51 1.24
C ILE A 178 6.70 -12.47 2.76
N MET A 179 5.46 -12.66 3.24
CA MET A 179 5.14 -12.68 4.67
C MET A 179 5.84 -13.82 5.42
N GLN A 180 6.06 -14.97 4.76
CA GLN A 180 6.67 -16.14 5.38
C GLN A 180 8.20 -16.09 5.39
N LYS A 181 8.81 -15.43 4.40
CA LYS A 181 10.24 -15.53 4.12
C LYS A 181 11.01 -14.21 4.30
N SER A 182 10.33 -13.13 4.68
CA SER A 182 10.94 -11.82 4.91
C SER A 182 10.39 -11.13 6.16
N THR A 183 11.03 -10.03 6.52
CA THR A 183 10.60 -9.09 7.57
C THR A 183 9.71 -7.98 7.03
N ALA A 184 9.16 -8.13 5.83
CA ALA A 184 8.31 -7.12 5.22
C ALA A 184 7.10 -6.76 6.09
N HIS A 185 6.69 -5.51 6.00
CA HIS A 185 5.40 -5.03 6.46
C HIS A 185 4.43 -5.00 5.28
N ILE A 186 3.16 -5.25 5.55
CA ILE A 186 2.11 -5.18 4.54
C ILE A 186 0.95 -4.34 5.06
N VAL A 187 0.57 -3.33 4.29
CA VAL A 187 -0.65 -2.55 4.53
C VAL A 187 -1.55 -2.72 3.31
N ALA A 188 -2.69 -3.36 3.49
CA ALA A 188 -3.67 -3.56 2.44
C ALA A 188 -4.91 -2.70 2.70
N MET A 189 -5.41 -2.03 1.66
CA MET A 189 -6.66 -1.28 1.71
C MET A 189 -7.68 -1.90 0.76
N THR A 190 -8.95 -1.94 1.17
CA THR A 190 -10.04 -2.34 0.27
C THR A 190 -11.25 -1.43 0.41
N GLY A 191 -11.84 -1.06 -0.73
CA GLY A 191 -13.10 -0.31 -0.82
C GLY A 191 -14.37 -1.14 -0.62
N SER A 192 -14.30 -2.46 -0.86
CA SER A 192 -15.45 -3.35 -0.87
C SER A 192 -15.39 -4.35 0.29
N PHE A 193 -16.57 -4.70 0.82
CA PHE A 193 -16.70 -5.90 1.63
C PHE A 193 -16.38 -7.09 0.73
N PHE A 194 -15.42 -7.93 1.11
CA PHE A 194 -15.28 -9.26 0.53
C PHE A 194 -16.66 -9.90 0.54
N ARG A 195 -17.32 -9.98 -0.62
CA ARG A 195 -18.54 -10.76 -0.77
C ARG A 195 -18.07 -12.19 -0.86
N GLY A 196 -17.71 -12.77 0.28
CA GLY A 196 -17.72 -14.22 0.42
C GLY A 196 -19.10 -14.66 -0.03
N SER A 197 -19.18 -15.37 -1.15
CA SER A 197 -20.41 -15.96 -1.63
C SER A 197 -20.91 -16.93 -0.57
N ASN A 198 -21.71 -16.45 0.38
CA ASN A 198 -22.65 -17.29 1.11
C ASN A 198 -23.83 -17.57 0.17
N SER A 199 -23.58 -18.38 -0.86
CA SER A 199 -24.63 -19.13 -1.53
C SER A 199 -24.55 -20.58 -1.06
N ARG A 200 -24.88 -20.79 0.22
CA ARG A 200 -25.58 -21.99 0.65
C ARG A 200 -26.70 -21.56 1.59
N SER A 201 -27.84 -21.27 0.98
CA SER A 201 -29.14 -21.29 1.64
C SER A 201 -29.92 -22.45 1.05
N ALA A 202 -30.23 -23.42 1.92
CA ALA A 202 -31.14 -24.56 1.77
C ALA A 202 -30.84 -25.56 0.64
#